data_AF-A0A4Y7PPR1-F1
#
_entry.id   AF-A0A4Y7PPR1-F1
#
_cell.length_a   1.000
_cell.length_b   1.000
_cell.length_c   1.000
_cell.angle_alpha   90.00
_cell.angle_beta   90.00
_cell.angle_gamma   90.00
#
_symmetry.space_group_name_H-M   'P 1'
#
loop_
_entity.id
_entity.type
_entity.pdbx_description
1 polymer ?
#
loop_
_entity_poly.entity_id
_entity_poly.type
_entity_poly.pdbx_seq_one_letter_code
_entity_poly.pdbx_strand_id
1 'polypeptide(L)'
;MAKDKVVGPELTAIFELECKSGKSPEMIVIGLMNKYDINISELQKKMAEKGLDVSFSKVKYNEIAPFVNLDPADLFDDVPLFDLNRSRIPTSIFRTIVEDMDVLMMQYGPFQEHLNEEATSRTLAPIFNRLVAVFKSAIKNRPESIITGRITTKGRIEYHFKTFGALAILFVEVKHVIAPNEKLDCIAQVIAECDACDWSNVGLNMHVPIFGILCDAVGFSFFKFDGSTSPYTFSAGRDPSSESWGYTTLPLFPAMHNSRLFLTHLRIISEIVFDILLTAYCQSLVVYRDRSQARPTQRGPRKSLAEWNDAIKYAESAKTKCHDAEAKRKAALLGEANAIVNDAFQDINKSLELVPQKYKKDKLMNHWDDMEIEMS
;
A
#
# COMPACT_ATOMS: atom_id res chain seq x y z
N MET A 1 -14.23 18.89 -9.03
CA MET A 1 -14.16 19.96 -10.05
C MET A 1 -13.30 19.47 -11.21
N ALA A 2 -13.61 19.84 -12.45
CA ALA A 2 -12.70 19.57 -13.57
C ALA A 2 -11.45 20.45 -13.39
N LYS A 3 -10.26 19.84 -13.34
CA LYS A 3 -8.99 20.59 -13.31
C LYS A 3 -8.73 21.19 -14.67
N ASP A 4 -8.19 22.41 -14.71
CA ASP A 4 -7.80 23.03 -15.97
C ASP A 4 -6.65 22.26 -16.59
N LYS A 5 -6.81 21.90 -17.87
CA LYS A 5 -5.79 21.18 -18.62
C LYS A 5 -4.72 22.15 -19.07
N VAL A 6 -3.49 21.92 -18.65
CA VAL A 6 -2.34 22.78 -18.95
C VAL A 6 -1.30 22.00 -19.73
N VAL A 7 -0.80 22.56 -20.83
CA VAL A 7 0.19 21.89 -21.71
C VAL A 7 1.28 22.85 -22.20
N GLY A 8 2.47 22.30 -22.46
CA GLY A 8 3.53 22.98 -23.22
C GLY A 8 3.98 24.35 -22.66
N PRO A 9 3.85 25.46 -23.42
CA PRO A 9 4.32 26.79 -22.98
C PRO A 9 3.63 27.31 -21.71
N GLU A 10 2.33 27.02 -21.56
CA GLU A 10 1.55 27.45 -20.40
C GLU A 10 2.02 26.76 -19.13
N LEU A 11 2.26 25.45 -19.21
CA LEU A 11 2.87 24.69 -18.12
C LEU A 11 4.23 25.26 -17.74
N THR A 12 5.02 25.66 -18.73
CA THR A 12 6.35 26.26 -18.49
C THR A 12 6.23 27.58 -17.72
N ALA A 13 5.32 28.46 -18.13
CA ALA A 13 5.10 29.74 -17.47
C ALA A 13 4.60 29.58 -16.02
N ILE A 14 3.65 28.67 -15.80
CA ILE A 14 3.12 28.36 -14.46
C ILE A 14 4.22 27.74 -13.58
N PHE A 15 4.98 26.79 -14.12
CA PHE A 15 6.08 26.15 -13.39
C PHE A 15 7.15 27.17 -12.97
N GLU A 16 7.54 28.07 -13.87
CA GLU A 16 8.51 29.13 -13.57
C GLU A 16 7.99 30.16 -12.56
N LEU A 17 6.68 30.43 -12.57
CA LEU A 17 6.04 31.29 -11.59
C LEU A 17 6.06 30.64 -10.20
N GLU A 18 5.69 29.35 -10.10
CA GLU A 18 5.72 28.62 -8.82
C GLU A 18 7.15 28.46 -8.29
N CYS A 19 8.15 28.25 -9.15
CA CYS A 19 9.56 28.24 -8.74
C CYS A 19 10.03 29.57 -8.11
N LYS A 20 9.38 30.70 -8.44
CA LYS A 20 9.67 32.01 -7.84
C LYS A 20 8.93 32.24 -6.52
N SER A 21 8.02 31.36 -6.13
CA SER A 21 7.22 31.51 -4.91
C SER A 21 7.98 31.22 -3.61
N GLY A 22 9.20 30.67 -3.70
CA GLY A 22 10.02 30.30 -2.54
C GLY A 22 9.63 28.96 -1.88
N LYS A 23 8.62 28.27 -2.41
CA LYS A 23 8.25 26.91 -1.97
C LYS A 23 9.33 25.88 -2.32
N SER A 24 9.38 24.78 -1.58
CA SER A 24 10.21 23.63 -1.92
C SER A 24 9.79 23.01 -3.26
N PRO A 25 10.71 22.36 -4.00
CA PRO A 25 10.40 21.66 -5.25
C PRO A 25 9.25 20.66 -5.12
N GLU A 26 9.19 19.94 -4.01
CA GLU A 26 8.14 18.97 -3.68
C GLU A 26 6.77 19.64 -3.59
N MET A 27 6.67 20.75 -2.86
CA MET A 27 5.40 21.49 -2.70
C MET A 27 4.95 22.17 -3.98
N ILE A 28 5.88 22.58 -4.85
CA ILE A 28 5.56 23.05 -6.20
C ILE A 28 4.89 21.93 -6.99
N VAL A 29 5.48 20.74 -7.00
CA VAL A 29 4.95 19.57 -7.72
C VAL A 29 3.56 19.19 -7.20
N ILE A 30 3.40 19.05 -5.89
CA ILE A 30 2.11 18.73 -5.26
C ILE A 30 1.05 19.80 -5.59
N GLY A 31 1.41 21.08 -5.48
CA GLY A 31 0.51 22.19 -5.82
C GLY A 31 0.05 22.15 -7.29
N LEU A 32 0.97 21.84 -8.22
CA LEU A 32 0.65 21.72 -9.64
C LEU A 32 -0.26 20.51 -9.92
N MET A 33 0.05 19.35 -9.33
CA MET A 33 -0.76 18.12 -9.46
C MET A 33 -2.18 18.31 -8.95
N ASN A 34 -2.36 19.10 -7.89
CA ASN A 34 -3.65 19.36 -7.29
C ASN A 34 -4.47 20.44 -7.99
N LYS A 35 -3.80 21.41 -8.62
CA LYS A 35 -4.49 22.51 -9.30
C LYS A 35 -4.82 22.22 -10.77
N TYR A 36 -3.99 21.45 -11.48
CA TYR A 36 -4.07 21.31 -12.92
C TYR A 36 -4.10 19.85 -13.39
N ASP A 37 -4.69 19.60 -14.56
CA ASP A 37 -4.58 18.33 -15.28
C ASP A 37 -3.34 18.39 -16.19
N ILE A 38 -2.21 17.91 -15.67
CA ILE A 38 -0.89 17.96 -16.32
C ILE A 38 -0.46 16.56 -16.74
N ASN A 39 0.21 16.44 -17.90
CA ASN A 39 0.84 15.18 -18.28
C ASN A 39 2.08 14.89 -17.41
N ILE A 40 2.12 13.73 -16.75
CA ILE A 40 3.23 13.26 -15.89
C ILE A 40 4.58 13.36 -16.58
N SER A 41 4.68 12.89 -17.82
CA SER A 41 5.93 12.87 -18.55
C SER A 41 6.40 14.27 -18.91
N GLU A 42 5.49 15.21 -19.15
CA GLU A 42 5.84 16.63 -19.36
C GLU A 42 6.36 17.28 -18.07
N LEU A 43 5.69 17.04 -16.94
CA LEU A 43 6.13 17.56 -15.64
C LEU A 43 7.51 17.01 -15.26
N GLN A 44 7.73 15.70 -15.42
CA GLN A 44 9.02 15.04 -15.18
C GLN A 44 10.13 15.62 -16.05
N LYS A 45 9.86 15.84 -17.34
CA LYS A 45 10.81 16.48 -18.25
C LYS A 45 11.17 17.89 -17.78
N LYS A 46 10.20 18.68 -17.33
CA LYS A 46 10.42 20.05 -16.83
C LYS A 46 11.25 20.09 -15.56
N MET A 47 10.99 19.18 -14.62
CA MET A 47 11.81 19.04 -13.41
C MET A 47 13.27 18.70 -13.77
N ALA A 48 13.47 17.75 -14.68
CA ALA A 48 14.80 17.37 -15.15
C ALA A 48 15.53 18.53 -15.88
N GLU A 49 14.82 19.29 -16.73
CA GLU A 49 15.35 20.48 -17.41
C GLU A 49 15.83 21.56 -16.43
N LYS A 50 15.19 21.68 -15.26
CA LYS A 50 15.55 22.65 -14.22
C LYS A 50 16.52 22.08 -13.17
N GLY A 51 16.93 20.81 -13.30
CA GLY A 51 17.79 20.14 -12.33
C GLY A 51 17.15 19.99 -10.94
N LEU A 52 15.81 19.94 -10.88
CA LEU A 52 15.09 19.76 -9.62
C LEU A 52 15.06 18.28 -9.27
N ASP A 53 15.76 17.92 -8.20
CA ASP A 53 15.74 16.59 -7.60
C ASP A 53 14.66 16.55 -6.51
N VAL A 54 13.45 16.14 -6.91
CA VAL A 54 12.26 16.10 -6.06
C VAL A 54 12.23 14.79 -5.28
N SER A 55 12.17 14.89 -3.95
CA SER A 55 12.07 13.75 -3.06
C SER A 55 11.07 14.01 -1.94
N PHE A 56 9.95 13.27 -1.93
CA PHE A 56 8.87 13.47 -0.96
C PHE A 56 9.28 13.28 0.51
N SER A 57 10.37 12.58 0.77
CA SER A 57 11.02 12.54 2.10
C SER A 57 11.45 13.90 2.68
N LYS A 58 11.48 14.96 1.88
CA LYS A 58 11.84 16.31 2.33
C LYS A 58 10.62 17.16 2.68
N VAL A 59 9.40 16.68 2.39
CA VAL A 59 8.15 17.38 2.66
C VAL A 59 7.96 17.53 4.17
N LYS A 60 7.53 18.71 4.60
CA LYS A 60 7.24 18.99 6.01
C LYS A 60 5.75 18.89 6.29
N TYR A 61 5.40 18.39 7.47
CA TYR A 61 3.98 18.19 7.85
C TYR A 61 3.17 19.48 7.76
N ASN A 62 3.73 20.58 8.26
CA ASN A 62 3.08 21.89 8.25
C ASN A 62 2.78 22.43 6.85
N GLU A 63 3.51 21.97 5.82
CA GLU A 63 3.30 22.37 4.43
C GLU A 63 2.20 21.54 3.77
N ILE A 64 2.12 20.25 4.07
CA ILE A 64 1.23 19.32 3.37
C ILE A 64 -0.11 19.05 4.08
N ALA A 65 -0.18 19.17 5.41
CA ALA A 65 -1.40 18.93 6.19
C ALA A 65 -2.64 19.68 5.63
N PRO A 66 -2.55 20.97 5.20
CA PRO A 66 -3.70 21.68 4.65
C PRO A 66 -4.26 21.07 3.35
N PHE A 67 -3.46 20.32 2.58
CA PHE A 67 -3.90 19.68 1.34
C PHE A 67 -4.90 18.53 1.58
N VAL A 68 -4.87 17.96 2.78
CA VAL A 68 -5.75 16.88 3.23
C VAL A 68 -6.70 17.33 4.34
N ASN A 69 -6.89 18.64 4.46
CA ASN A 69 -7.78 19.27 5.44
C ASN A 69 -7.43 18.93 6.90
N LEU A 70 -6.14 18.86 7.20
CA LEU A 70 -5.61 18.79 8.56
C LEU A 70 -5.01 20.14 8.97
N ASP A 71 -5.06 20.46 10.27
CA ASP A 71 -4.43 21.64 10.85
C ASP A 71 -2.96 21.33 11.22
N PRO A 72 -1.98 22.03 10.61
CA PRO A 72 -0.59 21.96 11.03
C PRO A 72 -0.35 22.17 12.53
N ALA A 73 -1.17 23.00 13.19
CA ALA A 73 -1.01 23.37 14.59
C ALA A 73 -1.48 22.27 15.55
N ASP A 74 -2.38 21.40 15.10
CA ASP A 74 -2.91 20.28 15.89
C ASP A 74 -1.99 19.05 15.87
N LEU A 75 -0.83 19.13 15.20
CA LEU A 75 0.23 18.11 15.24
C LEU A 75 -0.30 16.68 14.97
N PHE A 76 -1.28 16.56 14.06
CA PHE A 76 -1.93 15.30 13.65
C PHE A 76 -2.93 14.71 14.66
N ASP A 77 -3.26 15.42 15.74
CA ASP A 77 -4.31 15.00 16.69
C ASP A 77 -5.73 15.18 16.12
N ASP A 78 -5.88 16.00 15.08
CA ASP A 78 -7.13 16.27 14.36
C ASP A 78 -7.47 15.22 13.28
N VAL A 79 -6.60 14.23 13.10
CA VAL A 79 -6.74 13.24 12.03
C VAL A 79 -8.01 12.37 12.18
N PRO A 80 -8.83 12.23 11.12
CA PRO A 80 -9.90 11.25 11.10
C PRO A 80 -9.38 9.82 11.31
N LEU A 81 -10.10 9.00 12.07
CA LEU A 81 -9.71 7.63 12.35
C LEU A 81 -10.53 6.61 11.56
N PHE A 82 -9.90 5.48 11.21
CA PHE A 82 -10.60 4.29 10.72
C PHE A 82 -10.21 3.05 11.51
N ASP A 83 -11.16 2.13 11.68
CA ASP A 83 -10.92 0.89 12.43
C ASP A 83 -10.04 -0.08 11.66
N LEU A 84 -8.95 -0.51 12.30
CA LEU A 84 -8.13 -1.61 11.82
C LEU A 84 -8.83 -2.94 12.11
N ASN A 85 -8.99 -3.75 11.08
CA ASN A 85 -9.60 -5.07 11.18
C ASN A 85 -8.54 -6.14 11.02
N ARG A 86 -8.67 -7.22 11.79
CA ARG A 86 -7.86 -8.43 11.61
C ARG A 86 -8.61 -9.38 10.70
N SER A 87 -8.19 -9.44 9.44
CA SER A 87 -8.59 -10.53 8.55
C SER A 87 -7.72 -11.75 8.85
N ARG A 88 -8.30 -12.76 9.49
CA ARG A 88 -7.57 -13.97 9.87
C ARG A 88 -6.94 -14.65 8.65
N ILE A 89 -5.66 -15.02 8.79
CA ILE A 89 -4.95 -15.84 7.80
C ILE A 89 -4.78 -17.28 8.30
N PRO A 90 -4.69 -18.28 7.40
CA PRO A 90 -4.36 -19.64 7.77
C PRO A 90 -3.05 -19.69 8.56
N THR A 91 -3.01 -20.52 9.60
CA THR A 91 -1.79 -20.69 10.40
C THR A 91 -0.63 -21.23 9.58
N SER A 92 -0.90 -22.01 8.53
CA SER A 92 0.12 -22.46 7.58
C SER A 92 0.78 -21.29 6.83
N ILE A 93 0.01 -20.31 6.36
CA ILE A 93 0.56 -19.11 5.71
C ILE A 93 1.38 -18.29 6.70
N PHE A 94 0.86 -18.06 7.91
CA PHE A 94 1.62 -17.37 8.95
C PHE A 94 2.93 -18.08 9.29
N ARG A 95 2.92 -19.42 9.38
CA ARG A 95 4.12 -20.20 9.61
C ARG A 95 5.16 -19.97 8.51
N THR A 96 4.77 -20.00 7.23
CA THR A 96 5.70 -19.73 6.13
C THR A 96 6.28 -18.32 6.13
N ILE A 97 5.53 -17.32 6.62
CA ILE A 97 6.09 -15.97 6.85
C ILE A 97 7.22 -16.04 7.88
N VAL A 98 6.98 -16.71 9.00
CA VAL A 98 7.98 -16.84 10.08
C VAL A 98 9.21 -17.63 9.62
N GLU A 99 9.02 -18.73 8.90
CA GLU A 99 10.12 -19.55 8.35
C GLU A 99 10.99 -18.74 7.39
N ASP A 100 10.39 -17.95 6.49
CA ASP A 100 11.14 -17.07 5.60
C ASP A 100 11.89 -15.98 6.38
N MET A 101 11.27 -15.39 7.41
CA MET A 101 11.94 -14.40 8.27
C MET A 101 13.12 -15.03 9.00
N ASP A 102 13.00 -16.26 9.48
CA ASP A 102 14.08 -16.99 10.16
C ASP A 102 15.28 -17.18 9.22
N VAL A 103 15.04 -17.57 7.96
CA VAL A 103 16.10 -17.64 6.92
C VAL A 103 16.79 -16.29 6.74
N LEU A 104 16.04 -15.20 6.68
CA LEU A 104 16.62 -13.86 6.50
C LEU A 104 17.35 -13.36 7.76
N MET A 105 16.90 -13.74 8.95
CA MET A 105 17.60 -13.46 10.21
C MET A 105 18.91 -14.25 10.31
N MET A 106 18.97 -15.47 9.79
CA MET A 106 20.23 -16.22 9.67
C MET A 106 21.20 -15.58 8.67
N GLN A 107 20.69 -14.90 7.64
CA GLN A 107 21.51 -14.24 6.61
C GLN A 107 22.01 -12.85 7.02
N TYR A 108 21.13 -12.04 7.62
CA TYR A 108 21.41 -10.63 7.93
C TYR A 108 21.66 -10.37 9.41
N GLY A 109 21.64 -11.41 10.23
CA GLY A 109 21.65 -11.30 11.69
C GLY A 109 20.25 -11.05 12.27
N PRO A 110 20.10 -11.22 13.59
CA PRO A 110 18.88 -10.86 14.30
C PRO A 110 18.59 -9.35 14.17
N PHE A 111 17.34 -8.94 14.36
CA PHE A 111 16.92 -7.56 14.17
C PHE A 111 17.73 -6.52 14.97
N GLN A 112 18.24 -6.89 16.15
CA GLN A 112 19.06 -6.02 16.99
C GLN A 112 20.42 -5.68 16.37
N GLU A 113 20.89 -6.49 15.42
CA GLU A 113 22.16 -6.30 14.70
C GLU A 113 21.97 -5.54 13.38
N HIS A 114 20.73 -5.22 13.01
CA HIS A 114 20.47 -4.46 11.80
C HIS A 114 20.91 -3.01 12.02
N LEU A 115 21.99 -2.61 11.36
CA LEU A 115 22.55 -1.25 11.47
C LEU A 115 21.92 -0.25 10.48
N ASN A 116 21.06 -0.72 9.58
CA ASN A 116 20.41 0.11 8.58
C ASN A 116 18.99 -0.37 8.25
N GLU A 117 18.21 0.56 7.69
CA GLU A 117 16.81 0.40 7.30
C GLU A 117 16.61 -0.70 6.25
N GLU A 118 17.60 -0.88 5.36
CA GLU A 118 17.57 -1.87 4.29
C GLU A 118 17.53 -3.31 4.82
N ALA A 119 18.38 -3.64 5.79
CA ALA A 119 18.42 -4.96 6.42
C ALA A 119 17.07 -5.28 7.09
N THR A 120 16.53 -4.34 7.86
CA THR A 120 15.24 -4.52 8.53
C THR A 120 14.09 -4.65 7.54
N SER A 121 14.06 -3.81 6.49
CA SER A 121 13.06 -3.91 5.44
C SER A 121 13.11 -5.25 4.71
N ARG A 122 14.32 -5.76 4.40
CA ARG A 122 14.48 -7.08 3.79
C ARG A 122 13.95 -8.18 4.70
N THR A 123 14.28 -8.15 6.00
CA THR A 123 13.79 -9.14 6.96
C THR A 123 12.29 -9.06 7.20
N LEU A 124 11.64 -7.90 6.97
CA LEU A 124 10.17 -7.76 7.02
C LEU A 124 9.46 -8.11 5.69
N ALA A 125 10.19 -8.17 4.57
CA ALA A 125 9.64 -8.48 3.25
C ALA A 125 8.80 -9.78 3.19
N PRO A 126 9.12 -10.86 3.94
CA PRO A 126 8.31 -12.07 3.95
C PRO A 126 6.82 -11.86 4.26
N ILE A 127 6.48 -10.87 5.11
CA ILE A 127 5.08 -10.51 5.41
C ILE A 127 4.36 -10.19 4.10
N PHE A 128 4.91 -9.27 3.31
CA PHE A 128 4.31 -8.85 2.05
C PHE A 128 4.38 -9.94 0.98
N ASN A 129 5.52 -10.64 0.87
CA ASN A 129 5.73 -11.65 -0.16
C ASN A 129 4.68 -12.77 -0.08
N ARG A 130 4.48 -13.34 1.11
CA ARG A 130 3.54 -14.44 1.31
C ARG A 130 2.09 -13.99 1.21
N LEU A 131 1.75 -12.81 1.75
CA LEU A 131 0.38 -12.30 1.71
C LEU A 131 -0.03 -11.87 0.29
N VAL A 132 0.85 -11.20 -0.45
CA VAL A 132 0.59 -10.83 -1.86
C VAL A 132 0.45 -12.07 -2.74
N ALA A 133 1.23 -13.12 -2.49
CA ALA A 133 1.16 -14.37 -3.25
C ALA A 133 -0.23 -15.04 -3.20
N VAL A 134 -1.02 -14.80 -2.13
CA VAL A 134 -2.43 -15.25 -2.04
C VAL A 134 -3.26 -14.70 -3.19
N PHE A 135 -3.01 -13.46 -3.60
CA PHE A 135 -3.70 -12.79 -4.70
C PHE A 135 -3.11 -13.12 -6.08
N LYS A 136 -2.24 -14.14 -6.15
CA LYS A 136 -1.55 -14.62 -7.36
C LYS A 136 -0.81 -13.47 -8.06
N SER A 137 -1.40 -12.90 -9.09
CA SER A 137 -0.84 -11.79 -9.88
C SER A 137 -1.82 -10.63 -10.06
N ALA A 138 -2.93 -10.66 -9.32
CA ALA A 138 -3.92 -9.60 -9.29
C ALA A 138 -3.40 -8.38 -8.51
N ILE A 139 -2.69 -8.64 -7.41
CA ILE A 139 -1.86 -7.66 -6.70
C ILE A 139 -0.40 -7.91 -7.09
N LYS A 140 0.31 -6.86 -7.47
CA LYS A 140 1.74 -6.93 -7.84
C LYS A 140 2.49 -5.82 -7.15
N ASN A 141 3.56 -6.19 -6.46
CA ASN A 141 4.57 -5.22 -6.09
C ASN A 141 5.25 -4.72 -7.38
N ARG A 142 5.29 -3.41 -7.56
CA ARG A 142 6.31 -2.78 -8.38
C ARG A 142 7.35 -2.28 -7.41
N PRO A 143 8.49 -2.97 -7.23
CA PRO A 143 9.62 -2.29 -6.63
C PRO A 143 9.82 -1.03 -7.47
N GLU A 144 10.07 0.10 -6.83
CA GLU A 144 10.49 1.27 -7.59
C GLU A 144 11.57 0.81 -8.58
N SER A 145 11.40 1.19 -9.85
CA SER A 145 12.59 1.32 -10.68
C SER A 145 13.49 2.21 -9.86
N ILE A 146 14.71 1.75 -9.53
CA ILE A 146 15.84 2.63 -9.23
C ILE A 146 15.67 3.79 -10.21
N ILE A 147 15.10 4.91 -9.74
CA ILE A 147 14.98 6.09 -10.57
C ILE A 147 16.45 6.38 -10.81
N THR A 148 16.89 6.20 -12.04
CA THR A 148 18.26 6.45 -12.48
C THR A 148 18.49 7.96 -12.50
N GLY A 149 18.21 8.62 -11.38
CA GLY A 149 18.76 9.90 -10.98
C GLY A 149 20.18 9.62 -10.51
N ARG A 150 21.15 10.27 -11.16
CA ARG A 150 22.57 9.95 -11.05
C ARG A 150 23.17 10.06 -9.63
N ILE A 151 22.47 10.55 -8.60
CA ILE A 151 23.13 10.92 -7.32
C ILE A 151 22.34 10.61 -6.02
N THR A 152 21.06 10.16 -5.99
CA THR A 152 20.31 10.06 -4.70
C THR A 152 19.31 8.89 -4.56
N THR A 153 19.74 7.61 -4.53
CA THR A 153 18.89 6.49 -4.03
C THR A 153 19.72 5.38 -3.35
N LYS A 154 20.55 5.71 -2.37
CA LYS A 154 21.09 4.69 -1.46
C LYS A 154 20.11 4.47 -0.30
N GLY A 155 19.45 3.32 -0.26
CA GLY A 155 18.85 2.77 0.96
C GLY A 155 17.31 2.77 1.08
N ARG A 156 16.56 3.39 0.16
CA ARG A 156 15.10 3.41 0.24
C ARG A 156 14.48 2.19 -0.40
N ILE A 157 13.73 1.42 0.39
CA ILE A 157 12.86 0.36 -0.10
C ILE A 157 11.43 0.81 0.11
N GLU A 158 10.81 1.28 -0.96
CA GLU A 158 9.38 1.59 -1.03
C GLU A 158 8.68 0.48 -1.82
N TYR A 159 7.59 -0.05 -1.26
CA TYR A 159 6.78 -1.05 -1.97
C TYR A 159 5.48 -0.45 -2.46
N HIS A 160 5.33 -0.43 -3.78
CA HIS A 160 4.12 0.01 -4.45
C HIS A 160 3.32 -1.19 -4.95
N PHE A 161 2.22 -1.52 -4.27
CA PHE A 161 1.36 -2.62 -4.72
C PHE A 161 0.26 -2.11 -5.64
N LYS A 162 0.28 -2.63 -6.87
CA LYS A 162 -0.74 -2.38 -7.87
C LYS A 162 -1.76 -3.50 -7.91
N THR A 163 -3.03 -3.13 -7.83
CA THR A 163 -4.17 -4.04 -8.02
C THR A 163 -4.81 -3.74 -9.37
N PHE A 164 -4.80 -4.73 -10.26
CA PHE A 164 -5.26 -4.64 -11.66
C PHE A 164 -4.62 -3.55 -12.54
N GLY A 165 -3.68 -2.76 -12.00
CA GLY A 165 -3.00 -1.65 -12.68
C GLY A 165 -3.10 -0.32 -11.93
N ALA A 166 -4.02 -0.21 -10.97
CA ALA A 166 -4.12 0.93 -10.05
C ALA A 166 -3.15 0.72 -8.88
N LEU A 167 -2.46 1.76 -8.43
CA LEU A 167 -1.79 1.77 -7.12
C LEU A 167 -2.87 1.74 -6.05
N ALA A 168 -2.76 0.84 -5.07
CA ALA A 168 -3.76 0.76 -4.01
C ALA A 168 -3.13 0.68 -2.62
N ILE A 169 -1.88 0.25 -2.53
CA ILE A 169 -1.17 0.14 -1.26
C ILE A 169 0.25 0.63 -1.46
N LEU A 170 0.67 1.45 -0.53
CA LEU A 170 1.98 2.04 -0.41
C LEU A 170 2.57 1.60 0.94
N PHE A 171 3.74 0.98 0.90
CA PHE A 171 4.56 0.77 2.08
C PHE A 171 5.73 1.75 2.03
N VAL A 172 5.71 2.70 2.96
CA VAL A 172 6.73 3.72 3.13
C VAL A 172 7.72 3.22 4.16
N GLU A 173 8.97 3.08 3.69
CA GLU A 173 10.26 2.96 4.38
C GLU A 173 10.28 2.56 5.87
N VAL A 174 11.15 1.61 6.25
CA VAL A 174 11.41 1.30 7.65
C VAL A 174 12.32 2.35 8.27
N LYS A 175 11.90 3.07 9.30
CA LYS A 175 12.74 4.08 9.99
C LYS A 175 13.29 3.58 11.33
N HIS A 176 14.61 3.57 11.52
CA HIS A 176 15.24 2.98 12.72
C HIS A 176 15.12 3.79 14.01
N VAL A 177 15.05 5.12 13.92
CA VAL A 177 14.77 6.03 15.03
C VAL A 177 14.06 7.24 14.45
N ILE A 178 12.93 7.61 15.05
CA ILE A 178 12.18 8.79 14.66
C ILE A 178 12.05 9.66 15.92
N ALA A 179 12.70 10.82 15.94
CA ALA A 179 12.39 11.84 16.95
C ALA A 179 10.93 12.30 16.78
N PRO A 180 10.22 12.74 17.85
CA PRO A 180 8.79 13.08 17.73
C PRO A 180 8.45 14.02 16.56
N ASN A 181 9.29 15.03 16.30
CA ASN A 181 9.12 15.97 15.19
C ASN A 181 9.38 15.31 13.81
N GLU A 182 10.24 14.30 13.75
CA GLU A 182 10.50 13.53 12.52
C GLU A 182 9.32 12.61 12.19
N LYS A 183 8.48 12.25 13.16
CA LYS A 183 7.30 11.40 12.93
C LYS A 183 6.27 12.12 12.07
N LEU A 184 6.06 13.41 12.36
CA LEU A 184 5.19 14.25 11.55
C LEU A 184 5.74 14.39 10.12
N ASP A 185 7.05 14.55 9.96
CA ASP A 185 7.67 14.59 8.62
C ASP A 185 7.54 13.24 7.88
N CYS A 186 7.62 12.11 8.57
CA CYS A 186 7.34 10.80 7.97
C CYS A 186 5.86 10.67 7.54
N ILE A 187 4.92 11.17 8.35
CA ILE A 187 3.51 11.23 7.98
C ILE A 187 3.31 12.16 6.77
N ALA A 188 4.02 13.28 6.72
CA ALA A 188 4.01 14.19 5.58
C ALA A 188 4.46 13.51 4.29
N GLN A 189 5.53 12.71 4.36
CA GLN A 189 5.97 11.86 3.26
C GLN A 189 4.89 10.87 2.83
N VAL A 190 4.23 10.18 3.78
CA VAL A 190 3.13 9.25 3.47
C VAL A 190 1.99 9.96 2.74
N ILE A 191 1.60 11.17 3.17
CA ILE A 191 0.56 11.97 2.51
C ILE A 191 0.99 12.31 1.07
N ALA A 192 2.22 12.80 0.88
CA ALA A 192 2.74 13.19 -0.42
C ALA A 192 2.80 12.02 -1.41
N GLU A 193 3.28 10.87 -0.96
CA GLU A 193 3.35 9.66 -1.79
C GLU A 193 1.96 9.08 -2.09
N CYS A 194 1.02 9.16 -1.15
CA CYS A 194 -0.37 8.78 -1.40
C CYS A 194 -1.03 9.68 -2.46
N ASP A 195 -0.84 11.00 -2.37
CA ASP A 195 -1.33 11.96 -3.37
C ASP A 195 -0.73 11.68 -4.75
N ALA A 196 0.57 11.39 -4.82
CA ALA A 196 1.23 11.02 -6.07
C ALA A 196 0.72 9.69 -6.66
N CYS A 197 0.43 8.71 -5.80
CA CYS A 197 -0.19 7.45 -6.19
C CYS A 197 -1.60 7.66 -6.74
N ASP A 198 -2.42 8.46 -6.05
CA ASP A 198 -3.78 8.77 -6.48
C ASP A 198 -3.78 9.51 -7.82
N TRP A 199 -2.93 10.53 -7.96
CA TRP A 199 -2.80 11.27 -9.21
C TRP A 199 -2.41 10.35 -10.39
N SER A 200 -1.51 9.40 -10.15
CA SER A 200 -1.17 8.36 -11.14
C SER A 200 -2.36 7.48 -11.51
N ASN A 201 -3.26 7.19 -10.56
CA ASN A 201 -4.50 6.44 -10.81
C ASN A 201 -5.53 7.28 -11.57
N VAL A 202 -5.68 8.57 -11.24
CA VAL A 202 -6.55 9.51 -11.94
C VAL A 202 -6.18 9.60 -13.42
N GLY A 203 -4.88 9.63 -13.75
CA GLY A 203 -4.41 9.56 -15.15
C GLY A 203 -4.83 8.29 -15.90
N LEU A 204 -5.23 7.23 -15.20
CA LEU A 204 -5.79 6.01 -15.76
C LEU A 204 -7.32 5.95 -15.69
N ASN A 205 -7.98 7.03 -15.25
CA ASN A 205 -9.41 7.12 -14.95
C ASN A 205 -9.85 6.05 -13.95
N MET A 206 -9.14 5.97 -12.82
CA MET A 206 -9.43 5.07 -11.72
C MET A 206 -9.32 5.83 -10.40
N HIS A 207 -10.30 5.61 -9.52
CA HIS A 207 -10.30 6.16 -8.17
C HIS A 207 -10.39 5.00 -7.20
N VAL A 208 -9.29 4.69 -6.53
CA VAL A 208 -9.20 3.66 -5.48
C VAL A 208 -8.46 4.30 -4.32
N PRO A 209 -8.97 4.19 -3.09
CA PRO A 209 -8.23 4.68 -1.92
C PRO A 209 -6.82 4.10 -1.87
N ILE A 210 -5.85 4.92 -1.48
CA ILE A 210 -4.48 4.49 -1.26
C ILE A 210 -4.31 4.17 0.22
N PHE A 211 -3.90 2.95 0.53
CA PHE A 211 -3.55 2.57 1.89
C PHE A 211 -2.05 2.76 2.10
N GLY A 212 -1.69 3.63 3.05
CA GLY A 212 -0.31 3.85 3.47
C GLY A 212 0.06 2.97 4.66
N ILE A 213 1.26 2.41 4.67
CA ILE A 213 1.81 1.67 5.79
C ILE A 213 3.19 2.26 6.09
N LEU A 214 3.36 2.78 7.30
CA LEU A 214 4.64 3.27 7.81
C LEU A 214 5.17 2.27 8.83
N CYS A 215 6.43 1.89 8.69
CA CYS A 215 7.13 1.07 9.67
C CYS A 215 8.26 1.87 10.30
N ASP A 216 8.34 1.91 11.63
CA ASP A 216 9.41 2.60 12.35
C ASP A 216 10.01 1.73 13.46
N ALA A 217 10.89 2.31 14.25
CA ALA A 217 11.57 1.69 15.40
C ALA A 217 10.61 1.08 16.44
N VAL A 218 9.34 1.46 16.42
CA VAL A 218 8.31 1.00 17.35
C VAL A 218 7.48 -0.08 16.69
N GLY A 219 6.99 0.18 15.48
CA GLY A 219 6.27 -0.81 14.68
C GLY A 219 5.48 -0.19 13.54
N PHE A 220 4.22 -0.61 13.37
CA PHE A 220 3.44 -0.32 12.16
C PHE A 220 2.33 0.68 12.41
N SER A 221 2.29 1.74 11.60
CA SER A 221 1.19 2.70 11.53
C SER A 221 0.51 2.59 10.16
N PHE A 222 -0.81 2.73 10.13
CA PHE A 222 -1.61 2.52 8.93
C PHE A 222 -2.39 3.78 8.60
N PHE A 223 -2.51 4.07 7.31
CA PHE A 223 -3.16 5.27 6.81
C PHE A 223 -4.05 4.93 5.62
N LYS A 224 -5.03 5.78 5.38
CA LYS A 224 -5.89 5.70 4.19
C LYS A 224 -6.07 7.11 3.63
N PHE A 225 -5.69 7.26 2.37
CA PHE A 225 -5.90 8.44 1.56
C PHE A 225 -7.03 8.20 0.56
N ASP A 226 -7.99 9.11 0.50
CA ASP A 226 -9.09 9.09 -0.46
C ASP A 226 -9.08 10.36 -1.31
N GLY A 227 -8.51 10.26 -2.50
CA GLY A 227 -8.45 11.36 -3.48
C GLY A 227 -9.77 11.63 -4.21
N SER A 228 -10.82 10.83 -3.94
CA SER A 228 -12.13 11.05 -4.54
C SER A 228 -12.96 12.13 -3.83
N THR A 229 -12.56 12.54 -2.61
CA THR A 229 -13.25 13.58 -1.85
C THR A 229 -12.73 14.98 -2.19
N SER A 230 -13.47 16.02 -1.81
CA SER A 230 -13.02 17.41 -1.95
C SER A 230 -13.41 18.20 -0.68
N PRO A 231 -12.44 18.58 0.18
CA PRO A 231 -10.99 18.30 0.10
C PRO A 231 -10.68 16.80 0.18
N TYR A 232 -9.46 16.39 -0.19
CA TYR A 232 -9.03 15.00 -0.04
C TYR A 232 -9.05 14.59 1.43
N THR A 233 -9.38 13.32 1.69
CA THR A 233 -9.45 12.80 3.06
C THR A 233 -8.22 11.96 3.34
N PHE A 234 -7.48 12.30 4.39
CA PHE A 234 -6.44 11.46 4.96
C PHE A 234 -6.88 10.99 6.34
N SER A 235 -6.73 9.70 6.62
CA SER A 235 -7.18 9.09 7.87
C SER A 235 -6.15 8.11 8.40
N ALA A 236 -6.11 7.95 9.72
CA ALA A 236 -5.16 7.08 10.41
C ALA A 236 -5.86 5.88 11.05
N GLY A 237 -5.18 4.73 11.05
CA GLY A 237 -5.69 3.49 11.59
C GLY A 237 -5.69 3.51 13.11
N ARG A 238 -6.79 3.07 13.72
CA ARG A 238 -6.87 2.78 15.15
C ARG A 238 -7.16 1.31 15.39
N ASP A 239 -6.54 0.75 16.43
CA ASP A 239 -6.94 -0.57 16.92
C ASP A 239 -8.21 -0.39 17.78
N PRO A 240 -9.37 -0.94 17.37
CA PRO A 240 -10.61 -0.80 18.12
C PRO A 240 -10.58 -1.51 19.50
N SER A 241 -9.55 -2.32 19.76
CA SER A 241 -9.32 -2.92 21.08
C SER A 241 -8.40 -2.09 21.98
N SER A 242 -7.82 -1.00 21.47
CA SER A 242 -7.01 -0.07 22.24
C SER A 242 -7.91 0.92 23.00
N GLU A 243 -7.53 1.24 24.24
CA GLU A 243 -8.17 2.30 25.03
C GLU A 243 -7.74 3.71 24.59
N SER A 244 -6.78 3.81 23.66
CA SER A 244 -6.32 5.09 23.11
C SER A 244 -7.40 5.74 22.25
N TRP A 245 -7.59 7.05 22.45
CA TRP A 245 -8.49 7.88 21.65
C TRP A 245 -7.90 8.29 20.29
N GLY A 246 -6.60 8.08 20.07
CA GLY A 246 -5.88 8.46 18.85
C GLY A 246 -5.58 7.30 17.91
N TYR A 247 -4.86 7.59 16.83
CA TYR A 247 -4.33 6.56 15.93
C TYR A 247 -3.35 5.63 16.66
N THR A 248 -3.18 4.42 16.14
CA THR A 248 -2.40 3.38 16.80
C THR A 248 -1.16 3.01 15.99
N THR A 249 0.01 3.04 16.64
CA THR A 249 1.21 2.35 16.16
C THR A 249 1.26 0.97 16.81
N LEU A 250 1.12 -0.10 16.01
CA LEU A 250 1.16 -1.47 16.50
C LEU A 250 2.60 -1.88 16.78
N PRO A 251 2.96 -2.23 18.03
CA PRO A 251 4.34 -2.49 18.39
C PRO A 251 4.83 -3.81 17.81
N LEU A 252 6.03 -3.81 17.24
CA LEU A 252 6.71 -5.04 16.81
C LEU A 252 8.10 -5.15 17.46
N PHE A 253 8.91 -4.11 17.30
CA PHE A 253 10.31 -4.10 17.73
C PHE A 253 10.50 -4.15 19.25
N PRO A 254 9.67 -3.48 20.09
CA PRO A 254 9.75 -3.63 21.54
C PRO A 254 9.56 -5.08 22.02
N ALA A 255 8.89 -5.93 21.23
CA ALA A 255 8.65 -7.32 21.58
C ALA A 255 9.79 -8.27 21.17
N MET A 256 10.84 -7.80 20.48
CA MET A 256 11.89 -8.66 19.91
C MET A 256 12.68 -9.47 20.94
N HIS A 257 12.76 -9.01 22.18
CA HIS A 257 13.44 -9.73 23.26
C HIS A 257 12.59 -10.90 23.82
N ASN A 258 11.33 -11.01 23.40
CA ASN A 258 10.43 -12.09 23.78
C ASN A 258 9.82 -12.71 22.52
N SER A 259 10.37 -13.83 22.06
CA SER A 259 9.96 -14.49 20.81
C SER A 259 8.46 -14.78 20.76
N ARG A 260 7.84 -15.16 21.88
CA ARG A 260 6.39 -15.44 21.92
C ARG A 260 5.56 -14.17 21.73
N LEU A 261 5.97 -13.07 22.37
CA LEU A 261 5.30 -11.78 22.21
C LEU A 261 5.51 -11.24 20.79
N PHE A 262 6.74 -11.32 20.27
CA PHE A 262 7.07 -10.94 18.90
C PHE A 262 6.20 -11.68 17.88
N LEU A 263 6.11 -13.01 17.97
CA LEU A 263 5.27 -13.82 17.09
C LEU A 263 3.78 -13.46 17.20
N THR A 264 3.32 -13.09 18.40
CA THR A 264 1.94 -12.66 18.61
C THR A 264 1.66 -11.32 17.91
N HIS A 265 2.54 -10.35 18.05
CA HIS A 265 2.41 -9.05 17.38
C HIS A 265 2.58 -9.17 15.86
N LEU A 266 3.55 -9.97 15.41
CA LEU A 266 3.76 -10.26 13.99
C LEU A 266 2.51 -10.90 13.36
N ARG A 267 1.82 -11.80 14.07
CA ARG A 267 0.53 -12.37 13.62
C ARG A 267 -0.53 -11.30 13.45
N ILE A 268 -0.66 -10.39 14.42
CA ILE A 268 -1.65 -9.29 14.37
C ILE A 268 -1.36 -8.38 13.17
N ILE A 269 -0.11 -7.93 13.02
CA ILE A 269 0.31 -7.07 11.91
C ILE A 269 0.08 -7.77 10.57
N SER A 270 0.44 -9.05 10.45
CA SER A 270 0.22 -9.82 9.21
C SER A 270 -1.26 -9.92 8.84
N GLU A 271 -2.15 -10.11 9.82
CA GLU A 271 -3.60 -10.18 9.59
C GLU A 271 -4.22 -8.81 9.22
N ILE A 272 -3.65 -7.70 9.72
CA ILE A 272 -4.07 -6.33 9.35
C ILE A 272 -3.54 -5.95 7.95
N VAL A 273 -2.28 -6.26 7.65
CA VAL A 273 -1.72 -6.09 6.30
C VAL A 273 -2.54 -6.90 5.28
N PHE A 274 -2.94 -8.12 5.64
CA PHE A 274 -3.82 -8.93 4.81
C PHE A 274 -5.22 -8.32 4.62
N ASP A 275 -5.79 -7.73 5.68
CA ASP A 275 -7.08 -7.03 5.59
C ASP A 275 -7.04 -5.85 4.62
N ILE A 276 -5.96 -5.08 4.66
CA ILE A 276 -5.72 -3.96 3.74
C ILE A 276 -5.57 -4.48 2.31
N LEU A 277 -4.78 -5.53 2.09
CA LEU A 277 -4.63 -6.18 0.78
C LEU A 277 -5.98 -6.65 0.23
N LEU A 278 -6.78 -7.31 1.06
CA LEU A 278 -8.10 -7.82 0.68
C LEU A 278 -9.10 -6.70 0.40
N THR A 279 -9.06 -5.62 1.19
CA THR A 279 -9.91 -4.44 0.99
C THR A 279 -9.54 -3.72 -0.31
N ALA A 280 -8.26 -3.47 -0.55
CA ALA A 280 -7.76 -2.89 -1.80
C ALA A 280 -8.14 -3.76 -3.01
N TYR A 281 -8.07 -5.09 -2.87
CA TYR A 281 -8.53 -6.03 -3.89
C TYR A 281 -10.01 -5.88 -4.22
N CYS A 282 -10.88 -5.88 -3.20
CA CYS A 282 -12.33 -5.73 -3.38
C CYS A 282 -12.68 -4.40 -4.05
N GLN A 283 -12.13 -3.28 -3.57
CA GLN A 283 -12.38 -1.95 -4.12
C GLN A 283 -11.89 -1.85 -5.57
N SER A 284 -10.73 -2.42 -5.87
CA SER A 284 -10.20 -2.41 -7.23
C SER A 284 -11.04 -3.26 -8.18
N LEU A 285 -11.62 -4.39 -7.75
CA LEU A 285 -12.55 -5.18 -8.58
C LEU A 285 -13.77 -4.33 -9.01
N VAL A 286 -14.36 -3.59 -8.08
CA VAL A 286 -15.51 -2.70 -8.33
C VAL A 286 -15.14 -1.63 -9.36
N VAL A 287 -14.03 -0.92 -9.15
CA VAL A 287 -13.58 0.14 -10.05
C VAL A 287 -13.26 -0.40 -11.45
N TYR A 288 -12.65 -1.57 -11.55
CA TYR A 288 -12.36 -2.20 -12.85
C TYR A 288 -13.60 -2.68 -13.59
N ARG A 289 -14.60 -3.20 -12.87
CA ARG A 289 -15.91 -3.52 -13.44
C ARG A 289 -16.55 -2.25 -14.01
N ASP A 290 -16.63 -1.19 -13.23
CA ASP A 290 -17.33 0.05 -13.61
C ASP A 290 -16.64 0.73 -14.79
N ARG A 291 -15.30 0.77 -14.77
CA ARG A 291 -14.50 1.24 -15.92
C ARG A 291 -14.73 0.40 -17.18
N SER A 292 -14.91 -0.92 -17.03
CA SER A 292 -15.18 -1.80 -18.17
C SER A 292 -16.59 -1.60 -18.74
N GLN A 293 -17.57 -1.21 -17.91
CA GLN A 293 -18.92 -0.83 -18.34
C GLN A 293 -18.92 0.47 -19.15
N ALA A 294 -18.14 1.48 -18.71
CA ALA A 294 -18.09 2.80 -19.32
C ALA A 294 -17.39 2.87 -20.70
N ARG A 295 -16.69 1.81 -21.13
CA ARG A 295 -15.98 1.80 -22.43
C ARG A 295 -16.94 1.61 -23.62
N PRO A 296 -16.82 2.42 -24.69
CA PRO A 296 -17.60 2.24 -25.92
C PRO A 296 -17.38 0.85 -26.55
N THR A 297 -18.47 0.22 -26.98
CA THR A 297 -18.50 -1.09 -27.64
C THR A 297 -17.92 -1.01 -29.06
N GLN A 298 -16.59 -0.98 -29.20
CA GLN A 298 -15.94 -1.06 -30.52
C GLN A 298 -15.37 -2.45 -30.84
N ARG A 299 -15.30 -3.41 -29.89
CA ARG A 299 -14.64 -4.70 -30.10
C ARG A 299 -15.36 -5.88 -29.42
N GLY A 300 -16.37 -6.41 -30.09
CA GLY A 300 -16.90 -7.75 -29.83
C GLY A 300 -17.72 -7.94 -28.53
N PRO A 301 -18.25 -9.16 -28.29
CA PRO A 301 -19.07 -9.46 -27.13
C PRO A 301 -18.26 -9.26 -25.84
N ARG A 302 -18.82 -8.47 -24.92
CA ARG A 302 -18.25 -8.24 -23.58
C ARG A 302 -18.05 -9.61 -22.90
N LYS A 303 -16.87 -9.85 -22.31
CA LYS A 303 -16.80 -10.81 -21.18
C LYS A 303 -17.89 -10.39 -20.20
N SER A 304 -18.77 -11.34 -19.86
CA SER A 304 -20.03 -11.00 -19.23
C SER A 304 -19.75 -10.24 -17.93
N LEU A 305 -20.45 -9.12 -17.71
CA LEU A 305 -20.38 -8.37 -16.46
C LEU A 305 -20.70 -9.26 -15.24
N ALA A 306 -21.32 -10.41 -15.47
CA ALA A 306 -21.56 -11.44 -14.46
C ALA A 306 -20.27 -11.99 -13.85
N GLU A 307 -19.22 -12.29 -14.64
CA GLU A 307 -17.94 -12.80 -14.09
C GLU A 307 -17.32 -11.81 -13.08
N TRP A 308 -17.42 -10.51 -13.36
CA TRP A 308 -16.93 -9.47 -12.44
C TRP A 308 -17.79 -9.35 -11.18
N ASN A 309 -19.11 -9.42 -11.32
CA ASN A 309 -20.02 -9.38 -10.18
C ASN A 309 -19.82 -10.60 -9.26
N ASP A 310 -19.64 -11.78 -9.85
CA ASP A 310 -19.35 -12.99 -9.10
C ASP A 310 -17.97 -12.92 -8.42
N ALA A 311 -16.95 -12.38 -9.10
CA ALA A 311 -15.64 -12.14 -8.49
C ALA A 311 -15.75 -11.22 -7.27
N ILE A 312 -16.45 -10.08 -7.40
CA ILE A 312 -16.70 -9.14 -6.30
C ILE A 312 -17.42 -9.85 -5.15
N LYS A 313 -18.48 -10.62 -5.44
CA LYS A 313 -19.25 -11.35 -4.44
C LYS A 313 -18.36 -12.32 -3.64
N TYR A 314 -17.52 -13.10 -4.33
CA TYR A 314 -16.61 -14.01 -3.64
C TYR A 314 -15.54 -13.27 -2.83
N ALA A 315 -15.00 -12.15 -3.35
CA ALA A 315 -14.00 -11.36 -2.63
C ALA A 315 -14.57 -10.74 -1.34
N GLU A 316 -15.76 -10.14 -1.40
CA GLU A 316 -16.45 -9.60 -0.23
C GLU A 316 -16.86 -10.70 0.76
N SER A 317 -17.36 -11.85 0.26
CA SER A 317 -17.64 -13.03 1.09
C SER A 317 -16.39 -13.51 1.84
N ALA A 318 -15.24 -13.57 1.17
CA ALA A 318 -13.98 -13.93 1.80
C ALA A 318 -13.60 -12.93 2.90
N LYS A 319 -13.76 -11.63 2.66
CA LYS A 319 -13.49 -10.59 3.65
C LYS A 319 -14.36 -10.74 4.89
N THR A 320 -15.67 -10.88 4.71
CA THR A 320 -16.60 -11.12 5.82
C THR A 320 -16.23 -12.37 6.61
N LYS A 321 -15.94 -13.50 5.94
CA LYS A 321 -15.52 -14.73 6.60
C LYS A 321 -14.22 -14.57 7.38
N CYS A 322 -13.23 -13.84 6.86
CA CYS A 322 -11.99 -13.55 7.58
C CYS A 322 -12.22 -12.76 8.87
N HIS A 323 -13.19 -11.83 8.88
CA HIS A 323 -13.59 -11.08 10.08
C HIS A 323 -14.39 -11.96 11.06
N ASP A 324 -15.32 -12.76 10.56
CA ASP A 324 -16.09 -13.72 11.37
C ASP A 324 -15.17 -14.72 12.07
N ALA A 325 -14.13 -15.17 11.39
CA ALA A 325 -13.11 -16.03 11.98
C ALA A 325 -12.35 -15.35 13.13
N GLU A 326 -12.11 -14.04 13.07
CA GLU A 326 -11.52 -13.30 14.19
C GLU A 326 -12.50 -13.24 15.37
N ALA A 327 -13.79 -13.03 15.11
CA ALA A 327 -14.81 -13.07 16.16
C ALA A 327 -14.85 -14.45 16.84
N LYS A 328 -14.79 -15.54 16.07
CA LYS A 328 -14.70 -16.92 16.61
C LYS A 328 -13.42 -17.16 17.41
N ARG A 329 -12.29 -16.62 16.95
CA ARG A 329 -11.01 -16.69 17.69
C ARG A 329 -11.11 -15.94 19.03
N LYS A 330 -11.70 -14.75 19.05
CA LYS A 330 -11.95 -13.97 20.29
C LYS A 330 -12.83 -14.74 21.28
N ALA A 331 -13.77 -15.53 20.77
CA ALA A 331 -14.61 -16.44 21.57
C ALA A 331 -13.94 -17.79 21.94
N ALA A 332 -12.62 -17.94 21.71
CA ALA A 332 -11.85 -19.17 21.94
C ALA A 332 -12.29 -20.41 21.13
N LEU A 333 -13.05 -20.22 20.05
CA LEU A 333 -13.51 -21.29 19.14
C LEU A 333 -12.52 -21.48 17.98
N LEU A 334 -11.31 -21.96 18.28
CA LEU A 334 -10.21 -22.02 17.31
C LEU A 334 -10.47 -22.98 16.13
N GLY A 335 -11.15 -24.10 16.36
CA GLY A 335 -11.50 -25.06 15.30
C GLY A 335 -12.43 -24.42 14.25
N GLU A 336 -13.49 -23.76 14.71
CA GLU A 336 -14.42 -23.02 13.85
C GLU A 336 -13.72 -21.87 13.13
N ALA A 337 -12.91 -21.08 13.85
CA ALA A 337 -12.17 -19.98 13.25
C ALA A 337 -11.27 -20.46 12.10
N ASN A 338 -10.57 -21.59 12.28
CA ASN A 338 -9.72 -22.16 11.24
C ASN A 338 -10.52 -22.70 10.04
N ALA A 339 -11.67 -23.33 10.29
CA ALA A 339 -12.55 -23.80 9.21
C ALA A 339 -13.06 -22.63 8.35
N ILE A 340 -13.55 -21.56 9.00
CA ILE A 340 -14.05 -20.35 8.30
C ILE A 340 -12.94 -19.69 7.48
N VAL A 341 -11.71 -19.63 8.00
CA VAL A 341 -10.56 -19.09 7.26
C VAL A 341 -10.25 -19.92 6.01
N ASN A 342 -10.31 -21.25 6.10
CA ASN A 342 -10.10 -22.10 4.92
C ASN A 342 -11.17 -21.83 3.86
N ASP A 343 -12.43 -21.68 4.26
CA ASP A 343 -13.53 -21.33 3.36
C ASP A 343 -13.37 -19.94 2.74
N ALA A 344 -12.87 -18.96 3.52
CA ALA A 344 -12.56 -17.63 3.02
C ALA A 344 -11.49 -17.70 1.91
N PHE A 345 -10.45 -18.51 2.09
CA PHE A 345 -9.38 -18.68 1.10
C PHE A 345 -9.85 -19.44 -0.16
N GLN A 346 -10.84 -20.33 -0.04
CA GLN A 346 -11.52 -20.89 -1.21
C GLN A 346 -12.28 -19.81 -1.99
N ASP A 347 -12.96 -18.90 -1.30
CA ASP A 347 -13.66 -17.79 -1.95
C ASP A 347 -12.69 -16.82 -2.64
N ILE A 348 -11.54 -16.51 -2.03
CA ILE A 348 -10.48 -15.72 -2.70
C ILE A 348 -10.04 -16.42 -3.99
N ASN A 349 -9.83 -17.74 -3.97
CA ASN A 349 -9.45 -18.49 -5.16
C ASN A 349 -10.51 -18.46 -6.25
N LYS A 350 -11.79 -18.65 -5.90
CA LYS A 350 -12.92 -18.52 -6.84
C LYS A 350 -13.00 -17.12 -7.45
N SER A 351 -12.82 -16.08 -6.65
CA SER A 351 -12.76 -14.70 -7.15
C SER A 351 -11.62 -14.54 -8.17
N LEU A 352 -10.43 -15.01 -7.84
CA LEU A 352 -9.26 -14.93 -8.73
C LEU A 352 -9.43 -15.75 -10.02
N GLU A 353 -10.18 -16.85 -9.98
CA GLU A 353 -10.51 -17.67 -11.17
C GLU A 353 -11.45 -16.95 -12.14
N LEU A 354 -12.26 -16.01 -11.67
CA LEU A 354 -13.17 -15.23 -12.51
C LEU A 354 -12.49 -13.99 -13.13
N VAL A 355 -11.37 -13.55 -12.55
CA VAL A 355 -10.58 -12.44 -13.09
C VAL A 355 -9.97 -12.79 -14.47
N PRO A 356 -9.87 -11.82 -15.42
CA PRO A 356 -9.26 -12.05 -16.73
C PRO A 356 -7.82 -12.59 -16.72
N GLN A 357 -7.49 -13.42 -17.72
CA GLN A 357 -6.19 -14.10 -17.84
C GLN A 357 -4.99 -13.17 -17.87
N LYS A 358 -5.10 -11.95 -18.41
CA LYS A 358 -4.00 -10.96 -18.38
C LYS A 358 -3.51 -10.60 -16.96
N TYR A 359 -4.30 -10.91 -15.93
CA TYR A 359 -3.95 -10.72 -14.52
C TYR A 359 -3.53 -12.02 -13.82
N LYS A 360 -3.60 -13.16 -14.51
CA LYS A 360 -3.10 -14.46 -14.07
C LYS A 360 -1.78 -14.70 -14.79
N LYS A 361 -0.65 -14.47 -14.10
CA LYS A 361 0.65 -14.85 -14.66
C LYS A 361 0.92 -16.32 -14.36
N ASP A 362 1.62 -16.94 -15.29
CA ASP A 362 2.17 -18.28 -15.11
C ASP A 362 3.29 -18.26 -14.05
N LYS A 363 3.39 -19.32 -13.26
CA LYS A 363 4.39 -19.44 -12.19
C LYS A 363 5.54 -20.31 -12.66
N LEU A 364 6.78 -19.98 -12.27
CA LEU A 364 7.95 -20.79 -12.63
C LEU A 364 7.80 -22.24 -12.19
N MET A 365 7.29 -22.48 -10.98
CA MET A 365 7.06 -23.83 -10.44
C MET A 365 6.04 -24.66 -11.23
N ASN A 366 5.26 -24.08 -12.13
CA ASN A 366 4.40 -24.86 -13.03
C ASN A 366 5.21 -25.63 -14.08
N HIS A 367 6.48 -25.28 -14.26
CA HIS A 367 7.44 -25.91 -15.18
C HIS A 367 8.53 -26.67 -14.43
N TRP A 368 8.35 -26.91 -13.12
CA TRP A 368 9.32 -27.66 -12.32
C TRP A 368 9.12 -29.16 -12.56
N ASP A 369 10.16 -29.82 -13.06
CA ASP A 369 10.24 -31.27 -13.17
C ASP A 369 11.54 -31.73 -12.49
N ASP A 370 11.40 -32.53 -11.42
CA ASP A 370 12.54 -32.98 -10.62
C ASP A 370 13.54 -33.79 -11.47
N MET A 371 13.05 -34.63 -12.38
CA MET A 371 13.91 -35.49 -13.21
C MET A 371 14.65 -34.67 -14.26
N GLU A 372 13.97 -33.77 -14.98
CA GLU A 372 14.61 -32.95 -16.01
C GLU A 372 15.66 -32.01 -15.41
N ILE A 373 15.40 -31.44 -14.22
CA ILE A 373 16.33 -30.54 -13.54
C ILE A 373 17.53 -31.29 -12.96
N GLU A 374 17.33 -32.48 -12.37
CA GLU A 374 18.45 -33.28 -11.85
C GLU A 374 19.36 -33.83 -12.96
N MET A 375 18.82 -34.04 -14.16
CA MET A 375 19.59 -34.52 -15.32
C MET A 375 20.32 -33.41 -16.09
N SER A 376 20.01 -32.14 -15.85
CA SER A 376 20.66 -30.97 -16.51
C SER A 376 21.90 -30.51 -15.76
#